data_AF-E8LIM8-F1
#
_entry.id   AF-E8LIM8-F1
#
_cell.length_a   1.000
_cell.length_b   1.000
_cell.length_c   1.000
_cell.angle_alpha   90.00
_cell.angle_beta   90.00
_cell.angle_gamma   90.00
#
_symmetry.space_group_name_H-M   'P 1'
#
loop_
_entity.id
_entity.type
_entity.pdbx_description
1 polymer ?
#
loop_
_entity_poly.entity_id
_entity_poly.type
_entity_poly.pdbx_seq_one_letter_code
_entity_poly.pdbx_strand_id
1 'polypeptide(L)'
;MRDLISSPQLISINSATINHCVKPSCLIEECSKFHIGAIGPWVHEFPDEKSIRDTVKALNNTGLKISCLSRSGYMSAEGNESKKKI
;
A
#
# COMPACT_ATOMS: atom_id res chain seq x y z
N MET A 1 -16.77 4.80 -19.47
CA MET A 1 -16.17 4.80 -18.11
C MET A 1 -16.60 3.50 -17.45
N ARG A 2 -15.70 2.73 -16.81
CA ARG A 2 -16.14 1.53 -16.06
C ARG A 2 -16.96 1.98 -14.87
N ASP A 3 -18.03 1.25 -14.57
CA ASP A 3 -18.80 1.47 -13.35
C ASP A 3 -18.05 0.87 -12.16
N LEU A 4 -17.47 1.74 -11.33
CA LEU A 4 -16.73 1.35 -10.13
C LEU A 4 -17.65 1.18 -8.92
N ILE A 5 -18.86 1.73 -8.96
CA ILE A 5 -19.83 1.61 -7.86
C ILE A 5 -20.35 0.18 -7.80
N SER A 6 -20.68 -0.41 -8.96
CA SER A 6 -21.10 -1.81 -9.05
C SER A 6 -19.95 -2.81 -9.06
N SER A 7 -18.69 -2.35 -9.04
CA SER A 7 -17.51 -3.23 -9.06
C SER A 7 -16.36 -2.75 -8.15
N PRO A 8 -16.54 -2.76 -6.82
CA PRO A 8 -15.51 -2.35 -5.85
C PRO A 8 -14.19 -3.13 -5.95
N GLN A 9 -14.24 -4.36 -6.45
CA GLN A 9 -13.06 -5.22 -6.68
C GLN A 9 -12.09 -4.64 -7.73
N LEU A 10 -12.51 -3.64 -8.51
CA LEU A 10 -11.65 -2.92 -9.45
C LEU A 10 -10.95 -1.72 -8.81
N ILE A 11 -11.26 -1.40 -7.56
CA ILE A 11 -10.70 -0.28 -6.80
C ILE A 11 -9.44 -0.74 -6.07
N SER A 12 -8.45 0.16 -6.01
CA SER A 12 -7.26 0.03 -5.18
C SER A 12 -7.12 1.23 -4.26
N ILE A 13 -6.80 0.99 -2.98
CA ILE A 13 -6.53 2.06 -2.01
C ILE A 13 -5.03 2.17 -1.75
N ASN A 14 -4.42 3.32 -2.04
CA ASN A 14 -3.06 3.61 -1.61
C ASN A 14 -3.07 3.97 -0.11
N SER A 15 -2.10 3.47 0.66
CA SER A 15 -2.05 3.75 2.11
C SER A 15 -1.83 5.23 2.44
N ALA A 16 -1.29 6.02 1.51
CA ALA A 16 -1.21 7.48 1.64
C ALA A 16 -2.60 8.16 1.71
N THR A 17 -3.65 7.55 1.15
CA THR A 17 -5.04 8.07 1.24
C THR A 17 -5.51 8.20 2.69
N ILE A 18 -4.97 7.36 3.58
CA ILE A 18 -5.27 7.38 5.01
C ILE A 18 -4.06 7.81 5.85
N ASN A 19 -3.11 8.53 5.24
CA ASN A 19 -1.93 9.08 5.92
C ASN A 19 -1.08 8.01 6.66
N HIS A 20 -0.98 6.80 6.11
CA HIS A 20 -0.16 5.71 6.66
C HIS A 20 -0.51 5.33 8.12
N CYS A 21 -1.74 5.64 8.58
CA CYS A 21 -2.10 5.54 10.00
C CYS A 21 -2.30 4.11 10.50
N VAL A 22 -2.36 3.12 9.59
CA VAL A 22 -2.56 1.71 9.92
C VAL A 22 -1.51 0.85 9.22
N LYS A 23 -1.26 -0.32 9.80
CA LYS A 23 -0.40 -1.34 9.19
C LYS A 23 -1.03 -1.89 7.90
N PRO A 24 -0.24 -2.29 6.89
CA PRO A 24 -0.77 -2.85 5.65
C PRO A 24 -1.70 -4.06 5.85
N SER A 25 -1.41 -4.93 6.82
CA SER A 25 -2.30 -6.06 7.17
C SER A 25 -3.68 -5.61 7.65
N CYS A 26 -3.75 -4.59 8.51
CA CYS A 26 -5.03 -4.02 8.96
C CYS A 26 -5.78 -3.35 7.81
N LEU A 27 -5.07 -2.64 6.93
CA LEU A 27 -5.68 -2.03 5.76
C LEU A 27 -6.31 -3.08 4.82
N ILE A 28 -5.65 -4.23 4.63
CA ILE A 28 -6.19 -5.34 3.84
C ILE A 28 -7.49 -5.88 4.46
N GLU A 29 -7.50 -6.10 5.77
CA GLU A 29 -8.69 -6.56 6.50
C GLU A 29 -9.85 -5.58 6.37
N GLU A 30 -9.61 -4.27 6.54
CA GLU A 30 -10.66 -3.26 6.35
C GLU A 30 -11.14 -3.19 4.88
N CYS A 31 -10.23 -3.17 3.91
CA CYS A 31 -10.57 -3.14 2.49
C CYS A 31 -11.41 -4.35 2.06
N SER A 32 -11.15 -5.52 2.65
CA SER A 32 -11.92 -6.74 2.37
C SER A 32 -13.40 -6.62 2.75
N LYS A 33 -13.73 -5.89 3.83
CA LYS A 33 -15.13 -5.65 4.25
C LYS A 33 -15.92 -4.87 3.20
N PHE A 34 -15.24 -4.04 2.42
CA PHE A 34 -15.82 -3.23 1.35
C PHE A 34 -15.64 -3.85 -0.05
N HIS A 35 -15.16 -5.10 -0.13
CA HIS A 35 -14.91 -5.81 -1.39
C HIS A 35 -13.93 -5.09 -2.32
N ILE A 36 -13.04 -4.25 -1.77
CA ILE A 36 -11.98 -3.58 -2.51
C ILE A 36 -10.95 -4.62 -2.94
N GLY A 37 -10.49 -4.56 -4.19
CA GLY A 37 -9.68 -5.63 -4.77
C GLY A 37 -8.18 -5.53 -4.51
N ALA A 38 -7.66 -4.36 -4.15
CA ALA A 38 -6.22 -4.17 -3.97
C ALA A 38 -5.85 -3.02 -3.01
N ILE A 39 -4.62 -3.06 -2.53
CA ILE A 39 -3.97 -1.95 -1.83
C ILE A 39 -2.64 -1.57 -2.50
N GLY A 40 -2.22 -0.33 -2.30
CA GLY A 40 -0.92 0.20 -2.70
C GLY A 40 -0.13 0.69 -1.48
N PRO A 41 0.54 -0.21 -0.74
CA PRO A 41 1.29 0.15 0.46
C PRO A 41 2.62 0.84 0.13
N TRP A 42 3.27 1.35 1.18
CA TRP A 42 4.57 1.97 1.11
C TRP A 42 5.70 1.14 1.74
N VAL A 43 6.91 1.23 1.19
CA VAL A 43 8.10 0.46 1.62
C VAL A 43 8.40 0.67 3.11
N HIS A 44 8.28 1.90 3.60
CA HIS A 44 8.52 2.21 5.03
C HIS A 44 7.47 1.61 5.97
N GLU A 45 6.35 1.11 5.44
CA GLU A 45 5.33 0.40 6.22
C GLU A 45 5.71 -1.07 6.47
N PHE A 46 6.82 -1.52 5.88
CA PHE A 46 7.42 -2.84 6.07
C PHE A 46 8.79 -2.74 6.77
N PRO A 47 8.84 -2.34 8.05
CA PRO A 47 10.11 -2.11 8.76
C PRO A 47 10.90 -3.40 9.04
N ASP A 48 10.24 -4.55 9.00
CA ASP A 48 10.83 -5.85 9.36
C ASP A 48 10.16 -7.01 8.58
N GLU A 49 10.76 -8.19 8.65
CA GLU A 49 10.23 -9.38 7.97
C GLU A 49 8.85 -9.82 8.51
N LYS A 50 8.60 -9.58 9.81
CA LYS A 50 7.32 -9.95 10.42
C LYS A 50 6.17 -9.18 9.78
N SER A 51 6.34 -7.89 9.53
CA SER A 51 5.35 -7.03 8.88
C SER A 51 5.01 -7.50 7.45
N ILE A 52 6.01 -8.02 6.73
CA ILE A 52 5.82 -8.63 5.40
C ILE A 52 5.02 -9.93 5.53
N ARG A 53 5.41 -10.83 6.43
CA ARG A 53 4.71 -12.12 6.65
C ARG A 53 3.26 -11.92 7.08
N ASP A 54 3.00 -10.98 7.98
CA ASP A 54 1.65 -10.63 8.43
C ASP A 54 0.79 -10.10 7.27
N THR A 55 1.39 -9.30 6.38
CA THR A 55 0.72 -8.78 5.18
C THR A 55 0.42 -9.90 4.17
N VAL A 56 1.36 -10.80 3.92
CA VAL A 56 1.15 -11.96 3.04
C VAL A 56 0.01 -12.84 3.56
N LYS A 57 -0.04 -13.07 4.88
CA LYS A 57 -1.13 -13.82 5.51
C LYS A 57 -2.49 -13.13 5.27
N ALA A 58 -2.55 -11.81 5.46
CA ALA A 58 -3.77 -11.04 5.22
C ALA A 58 -4.22 -11.08 3.75
N LEU A 59 -3.29 -10.99 2.79
CA LEU A 59 -3.59 -11.12 1.36
C LEU A 59 -4.17 -12.51 1.03
N ASN A 60 -3.55 -13.57 1.53
CA ASN A 60 -4.03 -14.94 1.30
C ASN A 60 -5.42 -15.19 1.89
N ASN A 61 -5.71 -14.62 3.07
CA ASN A 61 -6.99 -14.79 3.73
C ASN A 61 -8.13 -14.03 3.05
N THR A 62 -7.83 -12.89 2.42
CA THR A 62 -8.85 -11.98 1.86
C THR A 62 -8.97 -12.04 0.35
N GLY A 63 -7.95 -12.56 -0.35
CA GLY A 63 -7.88 -12.54 -1.81
C GLY A 63 -7.52 -11.18 -2.41
N LEU A 64 -7.24 -10.16 -1.58
CA LEU A 64 -6.77 -8.86 -2.04
C LEU A 64 -5.38 -8.97 -2.66
N LYS A 65 -5.06 -7.99 -3.50
CA LYS A 65 -3.77 -7.92 -4.20
C LYS A 65 -2.98 -6.67 -3.80
N ILE A 66 -1.68 -6.72 -4.03
CA ILE A 66 -0.83 -5.52 -4.06
C ILE A 66 -0.84 -5.00 -5.50
N SER A 67 -1.38 -3.80 -5.73
CA SER A 67 -1.42 -3.18 -7.06
C SER A 67 -0.13 -2.41 -7.38
N CYS A 68 0.55 -1.89 -6.36
CA CYS A 68 1.83 -1.20 -6.45
C CYS A 68 2.56 -1.23 -5.10
N LEU A 69 3.86 -0.92 -5.12
CA LEU A 69 4.66 -0.69 -3.92
C LEU A 69 5.32 0.70 -4.04
N SER A 70 5.02 1.59 -3.09
CA SER A 70 5.46 3.00 -3.14
C SER A 70 6.49 3.30 -2.05
N ARG A 71 7.53 4.09 -2.19
CA ARG A 71 8.30 4.45 -3.36
C ARG A 71 9.74 4.29 -2.92
N SER A 72 10.53 3.58 -3.71
CA SER A 72 11.97 3.76 -3.73
C SER A 72 12.37 4.03 -5.17
N GLY A 73 13.35 4.91 -5.33
CA GLY A 73 13.79 5.40 -6.64
C GLY A 73 14.65 6.66 -6.55
N TYR A 74 15.16 7.00 -5.34
CA TYR A 74 15.94 8.21 -5.05
C TYR A 74 17.29 8.26 -5.82
N MET A 75 17.23 8.49 -7.12
CA MET A 75 18.37 8.79 -7.99
C MET A 75 18.32 10.29 -8.34
N SER A 76 19.40 11.05 -8.44
CA SER A 76 20.79 10.68 -8.77
C SER A 76 21.81 11.33 -7.83
N ALA A 77 23.03 10.79 -7.79
CA ALA A 77 24.15 11.36 -7.04
C ALA A 77 25.43 11.47 -7.89
N GLU A 78 25.87 12.71 -8.15
CA GLU A 78 27.18 13.28 -7.76
C GLU A 78 26.99 14.79 -7.49
N GLY A 79 27.65 15.34 -6.45
CA GLY A 79 27.55 16.75 -6.04
C GLY A 79 26.53 17.02 -4.92
N ASN A 80 27.05 17.35 -3.74
CA ASN A 80 26.32 17.66 -2.52
C ASN A 80 25.55 18.99 -2.64
N GLU A 81 24.41 19.04 -3.32
CA GLU A 81 23.54 20.22 -3.32
C GLU A 81 22.08 19.87 -3.03
N SER A 82 21.76 19.95 -1.74
CA SER A 82 20.62 20.69 -1.17
C SER A 82 19.97 19.90 -0.05
N LYS A 83 20.35 20.23 1.18
CA LYS A 83 19.56 19.96 2.37
C LYS A 83 18.19 20.64 2.23
N LYS A 84 17.21 20.02 1.59
CA LYS A 84 15.80 20.39 1.80
C LYS A 84 15.27 19.53 2.93
N LYS A 85 15.40 20.08 4.15
CA LYS A 85 14.51 19.75 5.27
C LYS A 85 13.08 20.01 4.80
N ILE A 86 12.23 19.00 4.89
CA ILE A 86 10.79 19.15 5.06
C ILE A 86 10.50 18.68 6.48
#